data_AF-A0A918NJ33-F1
#
_entry.id   AF-A0A918NJ33-F1
#
_cell.length_a   1.000
_cell.length_b   1.000
_cell.length_c   1.000
_cell.angle_alpha   90.00
_cell.angle_beta   90.00
_cell.angle_gamma   90.00
#
_symmetry.space_group_name_H-M   'P 1'
#
loop_
_entity.id
_entity.type
_entity.pdbx_description
1 polymer ?
#
loop_
_entity_poly.entity_id
_entity_poly.type
_entity_poly.pdbx_seq_one_letter_code
_entity_poly.pdbx_strand_id
1 'polypeptide(L)'
;MSDYKISFGDDEEYTRAYMESKGWLSVLQLTFEGKVYHLNFYDPVRLAQCIETEMKDHNPCFFEKNLIVIKCITEKNIRGAIEAIIANGQVSNLISQET
;
A
#
# COMPACT_ATOMS: atom_id res chain seq x y z
N MET A 1 -0.31 -20.76 6.78
CA MET A 1 -0.71 -19.40 6.35
C MET A 1 -0.90 -18.61 7.61
N SER A 2 -0.15 -17.54 7.79
CA SER A 2 -0.34 -16.67 8.94
C SER A 2 -1.65 -15.90 8.76
N ASP A 3 -2.46 -15.84 9.81
CA ASP A 3 -3.78 -15.21 9.77
C ASP A 3 -3.61 -13.69 9.65
N TYR A 4 -4.02 -13.12 8.51
CA TYR A 4 -4.02 -11.67 8.28
C TYR A 4 -5.38 -11.22 7.76
N LYS A 5 -5.74 -9.98 8.04
CA LYS A 5 -6.96 -9.34 7.51
C LYS A 5 -6.59 -8.08 6.78
N ILE A 6 -7.30 -7.81 5.67
CA ILE A 6 -7.18 -6.54 4.96
C ILE A 6 -8.54 -5.83 4.93
N SER A 7 -8.52 -4.52 5.03
CA SER A 7 -9.67 -3.64 4.77
C SER A 7 -9.28 -2.58 3.76
N PHE A 8 -10.17 -2.35 2.78
CA PHE A 8 -10.01 -1.33 1.74
C PHE A 8 -10.57 0.04 2.16
N GLY A 9 -10.98 0.20 3.43
CA GLY A 9 -11.57 1.42 3.97
C GLY A 9 -13.10 1.48 3.85
N ASP A 10 -13.66 2.63 4.19
CA ASP A 10 -15.11 2.82 4.34
C ASP A 10 -15.89 2.71 3.01
N ASP A 11 -15.27 3.11 1.89
CA ASP A 11 -15.85 3.00 0.55
C ASP A 11 -15.11 1.94 -0.28
N GLU A 12 -15.27 0.68 0.14
CA GLU A 12 -14.62 -0.47 -0.48
C GLU A 12 -15.09 -0.69 -1.94
N GLU A 13 -16.36 -0.40 -2.25
CA GLU A 13 -16.90 -0.55 -3.61
C GLU A 13 -16.21 0.41 -4.59
N TYR A 14 -16.17 1.71 -4.26
CA TYR A 14 -15.46 2.70 -5.07
C TYR A 14 -13.96 2.35 -5.15
N THR A 15 -13.35 1.99 -4.03
CA THR A 15 -11.93 1.66 -4.00
C THR A 15 -11.59 0.52 -4.96
N ARG A 16 -12.35 -0.58 -4.90
CA ARG A 16 -12.16 -1.73 -5.79
C ARG A 16 -12.40 -1.39 -7.26
N ALA A 17 -13.39 -0.54 -7.54
CA ALA A 17 -13.74 -0.14 -8.91
C ALA A 17 -12.66 0.73 -9.58
N TYR A 18 -11.95 1.56 -8.81
CA TYR A 18 -11.05 2.58 -9.38
C TYR A 18 -9.57 2.38 -9.06
N MET A 19 -9.19 1.52 -8.11
CA MET A 19 -7.77 1.39 -7.71
C MET A 19 -6.85 0.99 -8.88
N GLU A 20 -7.31 0.11 -9.77
CA GLU A 20 -6.53 -0.34 -10.93
C GLU A 20 -6.30 0.79 -11.94
N SER A 21 -7.35 1.54 -12.27
CA SER A 21 -7.26 2.65 -13.24
C SER A 21 -6.52 3.87 -12.69
N LYS A 22 -6.60 4.09 -11.37
CA LYS A 22 -5.83 5.14 -10.68
C LYS A 22 -4.33 4.81 -10.62
N GLY A 23 -3.98 3.54 -10.50
CA GLY A 23 -2.60 3.09 -10.36
C GLY A 23 -2.01 3.27 -8.95
N TRP A 24 -2.85 3.59 -7.95
CA TRP A 24 -2.45 3.67 -6.55
C TRP A 24 -3.62 3.32 -5.62
N LEU A 25 -3.28 2.87 -4.42
CA LEU A 25 -4.19 2.61 -3.31
C LEU A 25 -3.49 3.02 -2.01
N SER A 26 -3.97 4.07 -1.36
CA SER A 26 -3.46 4.51 -0.06
C SER A 26 -4.26 3.93 1.09
N VAL A 27 -3.62 3.86 2.26
CA VAL A 27 -4.26 3.52 3.55
C VAL A 27 -5.00 2.18 3.54
N LEU A 28 -4.52 1.19 2.78
CA LEU A 28 -5.02 -0.18 2.93
C LEU A 28 -4.64 -0.66 4.33
N GLN A 29 -5.65 -1.07 5.11
CA GLN A 29 -5.42 -1.53 6.47
C GLN A 29 -5.06 -3.00 6.45
N LEU A 30 -3.86 -3.36 6.91
CA LEU A 30 -3.44 -4.72 7.19
C LEU A 30 -3.46 -4.94 8.71
N THR A 31 -4.21 -5.96 9.16
CA THR A 31 -4.12 -6.47 10.53
C THR A 31 -3.34 -7.78 10.52
N PHE A 32 -2.22 -7.81 11.22
CA PHE A 32 -1.33 -8.98 11.35
C PHE A 32 -0.79 -9.08 12.77
N GLU A 33 -0.96 -10.25 13.40
CA GLU A 33 -0.50 -10.51 14.79
C GLU A 33 -0.97 -9.44 15.80
N GLY A 34 -2.22 -8.99 15.66
CA GLY A 34 -2.81 -7.98 16.55
C GLY A 34 -2.32 -6.54 16.33
N LYS A 35 -1.39 -6.32 15.39
CA LYS A 35 -0.95 -4.99 14.98
C LYS A 35 -1.67 -4.55 13.72
N VAL A 36 -1.93 -3.24 13.62
CA VAL A 36 -2.54 -2.61 12.46
C VAL A 36 -1.48 -1.82 11.71
N TYR A 37 -1.45 -1.97 10.39
CA TYR A 37 -0.55 -1.26 9.49
C TYR A 37 -1.36 -0.59 8.39
N HIS A 38 -1.01 0.65 8.05
CA HIS A 38 -1.52 1.30 6.84
C HIS A 38 -0.49 1.14 5.74
N LEU A 39 -0.89 0.52 4.63
CA LEU A 39 -0.04 0.23 3.48
C LEU A 39 -0.41 1.15 2.32
N ASN A 40 0.60 1.64 1.62
CA ASN A 40 0.44 2.50 0.46
C ASN A 40 0.98 1.78 -0.78
N PHE A 41 0.09 1.40 -1.69
CA PHE A 41 0.43 0.69 -2.92
C PHE A 41 0.46 1.63 -4.11
N TYR A 42 1.49 1.49 -4.94
CA TYR A 42 1.60 2.19 -6.22
C TYR A 42 2.02 1.23 -7.32
N ASP A 43 1.53 1.45 -8.54
CA ASP A 43 2.21 0.95 -9.72
C ASP A 43 3.42 1.85 -10.06
N PRO A 44 4.40 1.35 -10.82
CA PRO A 44 5.62 2.11 -11.10
C PRO A 44 5.37 3.40 -11.89
N VAL A 45 4.37 3.40 -12.79
CA VAL A 45 4.06 4.55 -13.64
C VAL A 45 3.48 5.67 -12.80
N ARG A 46 2.52 5.34 -11.93
CA ARG A 46 1.88 6.31 -11.05
C ARG A 46 2.85 6.84 -10.00
N LEU A 47 3.70 5.99 -9.43
CA LEU A 47 4.72 6.44 -8.46
C LEU A 47 5.69 7.44 -9.09
N ALA A 48 6.18 7.18 -10.30
CA ALA A 48 7.08 8.11 -11.00
C ALA A 48 6.42 9.48 -11.19
N GLN A 49 5.15 9.52 -11.60
CA GLN A 49 4.39 10.76 -11.72
C GLN A 49 4.25 11.49 -10.37
N CYS A 50 3.98 10.75 -9.28
CA CYS A 50 3.87 11.32 -7.94
C CYS A 50 5.19 11.95 -7.49
N ILE A 51 6.31 11.24 -7.66
CA ILE A 51 7.65 11.77 -7.35
C ILE A 51 7.94 13.03 -8.16
N GLU A 52 7.73 13.00 -9.48
CA GLU A 52 7.97 14.17 -10.33
C GLU A 52 7.12 15.38 -9.95
N THR A 53 5.87 15.15 -9.56
CA THR A 53 4.97 16.21 -9.11
C THR A 53 5.48 16.80 -7.80
N GLU A 54 5.78 15.96 -6.82
CA GLU A 54 6.24 16.41 -5.50
C GLU A 54 7.57 17.18 -5.58
N MET A 55 8.49 16.76 -6.46
CA MET A 55 9.76 17.45 -6.70
C MET A 55 9.57 18.83 -7.35
N LYS A 56 8.53 19.00 -8.20
CA LYS A 56 8.22 20.30 -8.82
C LYS A 56 7.64 21.29 -7.82
N ASP A 57 6.93 20.81 -6.81
CA ASP A 57 6.27 21.63 -5.80
C ASP A 57 7.23 22.15 -4.70
N HIS A 58 8.54 22.21 -4.99
CA HIS A 58 9.62 22.62 -4.06
C HIS A 58 9.76 21.76 -2.81
N ASN A 59 9.21 20.53 -2.79
CA ASN A 59 9.48 19.61 -1.70
C ASN A 59 10.88 19.01 -1.82
N PRO A 60 11.66 18.95 -0.73
CA PRO A 60 13.04 18.48 -0.77
C PRO A 60 13.15 16.94 -0.95
N CYS A 61 12.07 16.21 -0.73
CA CYS A 61 12.04 14.75 -0.86
C CYS A 61 10.60 14.25 -1.08
N PHE A 62 10.48 13.05 -1.64
CA PHE A 62 9.25 12.25 -1.63
C PHE A 62 9.34 11.30 -0.43
N PHE A 63 8.37 11.35 0.49
CA PHE A 63 8.42 10.57 1.72
C PHE A 63 7.05 9.92 2.00
N GLU A 64 7.00 8.59 1.94
CA GLU A 64 5.77 7.82 2.14
C GLU A 64 6.03 6.61 3.05
N LYS A 65 5.16 6.42 4.04
CA LYS A 65 5.27 5.30 4.98
C LYS A 65 4.73 4.03 4.35
N ASN A 66 5.36 2.89 4.66
CA ASN A 66 4.89 1.57 4.22
C ASN A 66 4.56 1.52 2.72
N LEU A 67 5.37 2.19 1.89
CA LEU A 67 5.21 2.23 0.45
C LEU A 67 5.60 0.88 -0.14
N ILE A 68 4.70 0.32 -0.95
CA ILE A 68 4.88 -0.95 -1.65
C ILE A 68 4.60 -0.72 -3.13
N VAL A 69 5.57 -1.08 -3.99
CA VAL A 69 5.40 -1.00 -5.44
C VAL A 69 5.05 -2.37 -5.99
N ILE A 70 3.96 -2.46 -6.73
CA ILE A 70 3.50 -3.70 -7.40
C ILE A 70 3.21 -3.43 -8.87
N LYS A 71 3.22 -4.47 -9.71
CA LYS A 71 3.09 -4.30 -11.17
C LYS A 71 1.81 -3.56 -11.61
N CYS A 72 0.69 -3.82 -10.93
CA CYS A 72 -0.61 -3.21 -11.18
C CYS A 72 -1.45 -3.30 -9.89
N ILE A 73 -2.27 -2.28 -9.59
CA ILE A 73 -3.11 -2.22 -8.39
C ILE A 73 -4.38 -3.06 -8.57
N THR A 74 -4.20 -4.38 -8.54
CA THR A 74 -5.30 -5.35 -8.50
C THR A 74 -5.31 -6.05 -7.14
N GLU A 75 -6.48 -6.50 -6.69
CA GLU A 75 -6.59 -7.24 -5.42
C GLU A 75 -5.66 -8.46 -5.39
N LYS A 76 -5.54 -9.17 -6.51
CA LYS A 76 -4.64 -10.32 -6.66
C LYS A 76 -3.18 -9.94 -6.36
N ASN A 77 -2.70 -8.85 -6.95
CA ASN A 77 -1.32 -8.41 -6.76
C ASN A 77 -1.09 -7.85 -5.35
N ILE A 78 -2.07 -7.14 -4.79
CA ILE A 78 -2.02 -6.64 -3.42
C ILE A 78 -1.88 -7.80 -2.44
N ARG A 79 -2.75 -8.81 -2.54
CA ARG A 79 -2.70 -10.01 -1.67
C ARG A 79 -1.39 -10.77 -1.83
N GLY A 80 -0.95 -10.99 -3.07
CA GLY A 80 0.33 -11.66 -3.33
C GLY A 80 1.53 -10.90 -2.75
N ALA A 81 1.52 -9.57 -2.80
CA ALA A 81 2.56 -8.75 -2.17
C ALA A 81 2.53 -8.83 -0.64
N ILE A 82 1.34 -8.77 -0.02
CA ILE A 82 1.18 -8.93 1.44
C ILE A 82 1.69 -10.31 1.88
N GLU A 83 1.31 -11.36 1.17
CA GLU A 83 1.75 -12.72 1.44
C GLU A 83 3.28 -12.87 1.33
N ALA A 84 3.89 -12.26 0.31
CA ALA A 84 5.34 -12.24 0.17
C ALA A 84 6.02 -11.49 1.32
N ILE A 85 5.50 -10.32 1.71
CA ILE A 85 6.03 -9.52 2.84
C ILE A 85 5.97 -10.33 4.15
N ILE A 86 4.85 -11.02 4.40
CA ILE A 86 4.69 -11.88 5.59
C ILE A 86 5.64 -13.07 5.53
N ALA A 87 5.67 -13.80 4.41
CA ALA A 87 6.49 -15.00 4.26
C ALA A 87 8.00 -14.70 4.39
N ASN A 88 8.43 -13.52 3.95
CA ASN A 88 9.82 -13.08 4.03
C ASN A 88 10.17 -12.40 5.37
N GLY A 89 9.23 -12.33 6.31
CA GLY A 89 9.43 -11.65 7.60
C GLY A 89 9.61 -10.13 7.48
N GLN A 90 9.27 -9.53 6.35
CA GLN A 90 9.47 -8.10 6.07
C GLN A 90 8.45 -7.20 6.79
N VAL A 91 7.44 -7.80 7.44
CA VAL A 91 6.47 -7.09 8.30
C VAL A 91 7.19 -6.31 9.41
N SER A 92 8.36 -6.77 9.88
CA SER A 92 9.16 -6.05 10.88
C SER A 92 9.65 -4.67 10.43
N ASN A 93 9.67 -4.40 9.13
CA ASN A 93 10.05 -3.11 8.55
C ASN A 93 8.85 -2.15 8.42
N LEU A 94 7.63 -2.65 8.64
CA LEU A 94 6.43 -1.83 8.58
C LEU A 94 6.24 -1.04 9.88
N ILE A 95 5.77 0.18 9.72
CA ILE A 95 5.39 1.04 10.83
C ILE A 95 3.92 0.74 11.17
N SER A 96 3.67 0.18 12.36
CA SER A 96 2.31 -0.01 12.87
C SER A 96 1.67 1.32 13.23
N GLN A 97 0.35 1.37 13.18
CA GLN A 97 -0.40 2.46 13.80
C GLN A 97 -0.35 2.27 15.32
N GLU A 98 0.05 3.31 16.06
CA GLU A 98 -0.14 3.34 17.51
C GLU A 98 -1.61 3.67 17.78
N THR A 99 -2.25 2.89 18.65
CA THR A 99 -3.64 3.08 19.09
C THR A 99 -3.76 4.31 19.97
#